data_AF-A0A1J3DG15-F1
#
_entry.id   AF-A0A1J3DG15-F1
#
_cell.length_a   1.000
_cell.length_b   1.000
_cell.length_c   1.000
_cell.angle_alpha   90.00
_cell.angle_beta   90.00
_cell.angle_gamma   90.00
#
_symmetry.space_group_name_H-M   'P 1'
#
loop_
_entity.id
_entity.type
_entity.pdbx_description
1 polymer ?
#
loop_
_entity_poly.entity_id
_entity_poly.type
_entity_poly.pdbx_seq_one_letter_code
_entity_poly.pdbx_strand_id
1 'polypeptide(L)' 'MENMFRLMDHDQELTNSRCIWVNGPVIVGAGPSGLATAACLREQNVPFVVLERADCIASLWQKRTYDRLKLHL' A
#
# COMPACT_ATOMS: atom_id res chain seq x y z
N MET A 1 -37.14 23.40 -15.60
CA MET A 1 -37.18 22.30 -14.60
C MET A 1 -36.22 21.16 -14.93
N GLU A 2 -35.34 21.29 -15.93
CA GLU A 2 -34.37 20.24 -16.32
C GLU A 2 -33.04 20.32 -15.57
N ASN A 3 -32.74 21.44 -14.91
CA ASN A 3 -31.50 21.63 -14.15
C ASN A 3 -31.50 20.97 -12.76
N MET A 4 -32.65 20.46 -12.30
CA MET A 4 -32.76 19.83 -10.97
C MET A 4 -32.50 18.31 -11.01
N PHE A 5 -32.71 17.67 -12.16
CA PHE A 5 -32.35 16.26 -12.36
C PHE A 5 -30.85 16.03 -12.58
N ARG A 6 -30.07 17.08 -12.92
CA ARG A 6 -28.62 16.97 -13.16
C ARG A 6 -27.76 17.08 -11.90
N LEU A 7 -28.34 17.49 -10.77
CA LEU A 7 -27.63 17.62 -9.50
C LEU A 7 -27.59 16.31 -8.69
N MET A 8 -28.38 15.31 -9.06
CA MET A 8 -28.37 13.98 -8.41
C MET A 8 -27.50 12.94 -9.12
N ASP A 9 -26.92 13.26 -10.28
CA ASP A 9 -26.02 12.35 -11.02
C ASP A 9 -24.53 12.56 -10.72
N HIS A 10 -24.15 13.63 -10.02
CA HIS A 10 -22.73 13.94 -9.75
C HIS A 10 -22.16 13.29 -8.48
N ASP A 11 -22.99 12.73 -7.60
CA ASP A 11 -22.51 11.97 -6.44
C ASP A 11 -22.11 10.53 -6.78
N GLN A 12 -22.49 10.02 -7.96
CA GLN A 12 -22.24 8.63 -8.38
C GLN A 12 -20.85 8.41 -9.00
N GLU A 13 -20.11 9.47 -9.34
CA GLU A 13 -18.81 9.36 -10.04
C GLU A 13 -17.60 9.38 -9.09
N LEU A 14 -17.76 9.94 -7.89
CA LEU A 14 -16.75 9.91 -6.82
C LEU A 14 -16.60 8.51 -6.20
N THR A 15 -17.58 7.63 -6.37
CA THR A 15 -17.50 6.22 -5.94
C THR A 15 -16.63 5.34 -6.85
N ASN A 16 -16.10 5.87 -7.96
CA ASN A 16 -15.15 5.17 -8.84
C ASN A 16 -13.68 5.52 -8.52
N SER A 17 -13.44 6.38 -7.53
CA SER A 17 -12.10 6.63 -7.01
C SER A 17 -11.71 5.50 -6.06
N ARG A 18 -10.88 4.55 -6.53
CA ARG A 18 -10.29 3.47 -5.72
C ARG A 18 -9.24 3.98 -4.72
N CYS A 19 -9.47 5.15 -4.13
CA CYS A 19 -8.60 5.77 -3.15
C CYS A 19 -9.15 5.45 -1.76
N ILE A 20 -8.30 4.85 -0.91
CA ILE A 20 -8.60 4.68 0.50
C ILE A 20 -7.80 5.69 1.29
N TRP A 21 -8.44 6.28 2.30
CA TRP A 21 -7.72 7.06 3.31
C TRP A 21 -7.03 6.11 4.28
N VAL A 22 -5.76 6.39 4.56
CA VAL A 22 -4.96 5.61 5.51
C VAL A 22 -4.36 6.54 6.55
N ASN A 23 -4.16 6.01 7.74
CA ASN A 23 -3.52 6.75 8.83
C ASN A 23 -1.99 6.65 8.69
N GLY A 24 -1.34 7.80 8.59
CA GLY A 24 0.12 7.91 8.57
C GLY A 24 0.77 7.62 7.21
N PRO A 25 2.09 7.40 7.19
CA PRO A 25 2.85 7.27 5.94
C PRO A 25 2.47 6.02 5.12
N VAL A 26 2.56 6.14 3.80
CA VAL A 26 2.48 5.02 2.87
C VAL A 26 3.86 4.65 2.38
N ILE A 27 4.27 3.41 2.64
CA ILE A 27 5.52 2.84 2.15
C ILE A 27 5.22 2.05 0.87
N VAL A 28 5.92 2.36 -0.22
CA VAL A 28 5.77 1.66 -1.49
C VAL A 28 6.96 0.72 -1.70
N GLY A 29 6.68 -0.58 -1.75
CA GLY A 29 7.63 -1.68 -1.86
C GLY A 29 7.88 -2.37 -0.51
N ALA A 30 7.63 -3.68 -0.42
CA ALA A 30 7.95 -4.51 0.74
C ALA A 30 9.30 -5.24 0.57
N GLY A 31 10.28 -4.56 -0.03
CA GLY A 31 11.67 -5.00 -0.08
C GLY A 31 12.43 -4.75 1.24
N PRO A 32 13.78 -4.86 1.24
CA PRO A 32 14.58 -4.65 2.46
C PRO A 32 14.40 -3.26 3.03
N SER A 33 14.49 -2.25 2.17
CA SER A 33 14.35 -0.85 2.55
C SER A 33 12.96 -0.57 3.11
N GLY A 34 11.90 -0.98 2.42
CA GLY A 34 10.53 -0.76 2.87
C GLY A 34 10.20 -1.46 4.18
N LEU A 35 10.66 -2.70 4.37
CA LEU A 35 10.51 -3.42 5.64
C LEU A 35 11.34 -2.80 6.76
N ALA A 36 12.55 -2.32 6.49
CA ALA A 36 13.35 -1.60 7.47
C ALA A 36 12.66 -0.29 7.90
N THR A 37 12.12 0.49 6.95
CA THR A 37 11.34 1.69 7.25
C THR A 37 10.10 1.35 8.08
N ALA A 38 9.36 0.31 7.72
CA ALA A 38 8.20 -0.16 8.48
C ALA A 38 8.58 -0.57 9.91
N ALA A 39 9.71 -1.27 10.09
CA ALA A 39 10.21 -1.65 11.41
C ALA A 39 10.52 -0.41 12.27
N CYS A 40 11.22 0.59 11.71
CA CYS A 40 11.52 1.84 12.43
C CYS A 40 10.25 2.62 12.80
N LEU A 41 9.26 2.72 11.91
CA LEU A 41 7.99 3.39 12.22
C LEU A 41 7.22 2.65 13.32
N ARG A 42 7.23 1.32 13.29
CA ARG A 42 6.61 0.48 14.32
C ARG A 42 7.27 0.68 15.68
N GLU A 43 8.60 0.73 15.75
CA GLU A 43 9.33 1.01 17.00
C GLU A 43 8.97 2.36 17.61
N GLN A 44 8.64 3.35 16.78
CA GLN A 44 8.21 4.68 17.19
C GLN A 44 6.69 4.80 17.40
N ASN A 45 5.93 3.70 17.33
CA ASN A 45 4.46 3.67 17.43
C ASN A 45 3.74 4.57 16.42
N VAL A 46 4.33 4.78 15.24
CA VAL A 46 3.70 5.55 14.16
C VAL A 46 2.87 4.59 13.30
N PRO A 47 1.57 4.85 13.06
CA PRO A 47 0.76 4.04 12.14
C PRO A 47 1.24 4.25 10.70
N PHE A 48 1.26 3.19 9.89
CA PHE A 48 1.64 3.24 8.48
C PHE A 48 1.00 2.10 7.69
N VAL A 49 1.06 2.20 6.35
CA VAL A 49 0.66 1.14 5.43
C VAL A 49 1.81 0.82 4.47
N VAL A 50 2.03 -0.47 4.18
CA VAL A 50 2.99 -0.93 3.18
C VAL A 50 2.23 -1.49 1.99
N LEU A 51 2.59 -1.04 0.79
CA LEU A 51 2.05 -1.54 -0.47
C LEU A 51 3.15 -2.30 -1.22
N GLU A 52 2.87 -3.51 -1.66
CA GLU A 52 3.77 -4.30 -2.50
C GLU A 52 3.02 -4.79 -3.73
N ARG A 53 3.69 -4.79 -4.87
CA ARG A 53 3.13 -5.29 -6.13
C ARG A 53 3.02 -6.81 -6.11
N ALA A 54 4.02 -7.48 -5.52
CA ALA A 54 3.98 -8.91 -5.31
C ALA A 54 2.95 -9.30 -4.23
N ASP A 55 2.44 -10.50 -4.37
CA ASP A 55 1.64 -11.26 -3.41
C ASP A 55 2.43 -11.72 -2.17
N CYS A 56 3.70 -11.33 -2.05
CA CYS A 56 4.51 -11.61 -0.87
C CYS A 56 5.49 -10.48 -0.54
N ILE A 57 5.82 -10.36 0.74
CA ILE A 57 6.91 -9.48 1.18
C ILE A 57 8.23 -9.99 0.66
N ALA A 58 9.22 -9.10 0.57
CA ALA A 58 10.57 -9.48 0.25
C ALA A 58 10.64 -10.35 -1.03
N SER A 59 9.84 -10.01 -2.05
CA SER A 59 9.53 -10.91 -3.17
C SER A 59 10.76 -11.37 -3.95
N LEU A 60 11.77 -10.51 -4.10
CA LEU A 60 13.07 -10.89 -4.66
C LEU A 60 13.74 -12.00 -3.84
N TRP A 61 13.61 -11.97 -2.52
CA TRP A 61 14.20 -13.01 -1.67
C TRP A 61 13.37 -14.26 -1.54
N GLN A 62 12.05 -14.15 -1.60
CA GLN A 62 11.19 -15.33 -1.51
C GLN A 62 11.09 -16.08 -2.85
N LYS A 63 11.14 -15.37 -3.97
CA LYS A 63 10.83 -15.93 -5.30
C LYS A 63 12.00 -15.90 -6.28
N ARG A 64 13.02 -15.07 -6.04
CA ARG A 64 14.12 -14.82 -6.99
C ARG A 64 15.50 -14.93 -6.35
N THR A 65 15.61 -15.54 -5.17
CA THR A 65 16.90 -15.83 -4.57
C THR A 65 17.56 -17.03 -5.23
N TYR A 66 18.86 -16.90 -5.44
CA TYR A 66 19.72 -18.02 -5.75
C TYR A 66 19.76 -18.97 -4.54
N ASP A 67 19.93 -20.27 -4.77
CA ASP A 67 19.92 -21.31 -3.74
C ASP A 67 20.83 -21.01 -2.52
N ARG A 68 21.88 -20.22 -2.73
CA ARG A 68 22.88 -19.83 -1.72
C ARG A 68 22.53 -18.59 -0.90
N LEU A 69 21.52 -17.81 -1.27
CA LEU A 69 21.13 -16.60 -0.54
C LEU A 69 19.73 -16.77 0.02
N LYS A 70 19.60 -17.29 1.24
CA LYS A 70 18.32 -17.31 1.97
C LYS A 70 18.39 -16.32 3.11
N LEU A 71 17.42 -15.41 3.16
CA LEU A 71 17.23 -14.55 4.32
C LEU A 71 16.54 -15.40 5.39
N HIS A 72 17.18 -15.58 6.55
CA HIS A 72 16.52 -16.11 7.73
C HIS A 72 15.58 -15.01 8.25
N LEU A 73 14.33 -15.04 7.78
CA LEU A 73 13.23 -14.25 8.34
C LEU A 73 12.67 -14.93 9.59
#